data_AF-A0A949YN42-F1
#
_entry.id   AF-A0A949YN42-F1
#
_cell.length_a   1.000
_cell.length_b   1.000
_cell.length_c   1.000
_cell.angle_alpha   90.00
_cell.angle_beta   90.00
_cell.angle_gamma   90.00
#
_symmetry.space_group_name_H-M   'P 1'
#
loop_
_entity.id
_entity.type
_entity.pdbx_description
1 polymer ?
#
loop_
_entity_poly.entity_id
_entity_poly.type
_entity_poly.pdbx_seq_one_letter_code
_entity_poly.pdbx_strand_id
1 'polypeptide(L)' 'MDHLPARQEFRFLADLDPGTPGTISTPTGHLNEVITINVAEADDAECETRRLQMHEPYRTLLSHFRHEIGHYF' A
#
# COMPACT_ATOMS: atom_id res chain seq x y z
N MET A 1 33.25 -2.06 2.58
CA MET A 1 32.02 -2.00 1.78
C MET A 1 30.89 -2.00 2.78
N ASP A 2 30.38 -0.81 3.11
CA ASP A 2 29.26 -0.65 4.04
C ASP A 2 27.98 -1.10 3.35
N HIS A 3 27.49 -2.28 3.71
CA HIS A 3 26.09 -2.58 3.51
C HIS A 3 25.32 -1.77 4.56
N LEU A 4 24.80 -0.61 4.15
CA LEU A 4 23.73 0.04 4.90
C LEU A 4 22.63 -1.02 5.10
N PRO A 5 22.04 -1.17 6.30
CA PRO A 5 20.94 -2.10 6.50
C PRO A 5 19.83 -1.76 5.50
N ALA A 6 19.22 -2.78 4.91
CA ALA A 6 18.07 -2.63 4.01
C ALA A 6 17.03 -1.73 4.69
N ARG A 7 16.94 -0.48 4.22
CA ARG A 7 15.98 0.50 4.73
C ARG A 7 14.65 0.12 4.09
N GLN A 8 13.73 -0.40 4.88
CA GLN A 8 12.34 -0.39 4.46
C GLN A 8 11.85 1.06 4.46
N GLU A 9 11.30 1.50 3.34
CA GLU A 9 10.77 2.85 3.16
C GLU A 9 9.26 2.79 2.96
N PHE A 10 8.53 3.59 3.73
CA PHE A 10 7.11 3.79 3.50
C PHE A 10 6.89 5.02 2.63
N ARG A 11 6.14 4.83 1.53
CA ARG A 11 5.64 5.93 0.70
C ARG A 11 4.13 5.99 0.79
N PHE A 12 3.63 7.16 1.15
CA PHE A 12 2.22 7.48 1.12
C PHE A 12 1.96 8.29 -0.15
N LEU A 13 1.24 7.70 -1.10
CA LEU A 13 1.00 8.28 -2.41
C LEU A 13 -0.50 8.47 -2.62
N ALA A 14 -0.87 9.54 -3.32
CA ALA A 14 -2.23 9.80 -3.76
C ALA A 14 -2.33 9.62 -5.27
N ASP A 15 -3.50 9.22 -5.73
CA ASP A 15 -3.81 9.23 -7.14
C ASP A 15 -3.78 10.67 -7.66
N LEU A 16 -3.08 10.89 -8.78
CA LEU A 16 -2.92 12.23 -9.35
C LEU A 16 -4.24 12.77 -9.93
N ASP A 17 -5.13 11.88 -10.37
CA ASP A 17 -6.43 12.23 -10.95
C ASP A 17 -7.50 11.15 -10.61
N PRO A 18 -7.96 11.13 -9.35
CA PRO A 18 -8.90 10.12 -8.88
C PRO A 18 -10.26 10.29 -9.57
N GLY A 19 -10.76 9.21 -10.19
CA GLY A 19 -12.07 9.18 -10.83
C GLY A 19 -12.05 9.34 -12.36
N THR A 20 -10.92 9.68 -12.97
CA THR A 20 -10.81 9.69 -14.44
C THR A 20 -10.61 8.29 -15.00
N PRO A 21 -11.47 7.82 -15.93
CA PRO A 21 -11.30 6.53 -16.58
C PRO A 21 -9.98 6.49 -17.37
N GLY A 22 -9.11 5.53 -17.04
CA GLY A 22 -7.78 5.38 -17.63
C GLY A 22 -6.63 5.87 -16.75
N THR A 23 -6.92 6.52 -15.61
CA THR A 23 -5.89 6.82 -14.60
C THR A 23 -5.37 5.53 -13.96
N ILE A 24 -4.04 5.42 -13.85
CA ILE A 24 -3.39 4.34 -13.09
C ILE A 24 -3.56 4.67 -11.60
N SER A 25 -4.38 3.88 -10.91
CA SER A 25 -4.49 3.99 -9.46
C SER A 25 -3.20 3.49 -8.82
N THR A 26 -2.73 4.24 -7.83
CA THR A 26 -1.53 3.94 -7.06
C THR A 26 -1.79 2.63 -6.31
N PRO A 27 -1.04 1.56 -6.61
CA PRO A 27 -1.23 0.31 -5.91
C PRO A 27 -0.64 0.40 -4.51
N THR A 28 -1.36 -0.15 -3.53
CA THR A 28 -0.79 -0.46 -2.23
C THR A 28 -0.13 -1.83 -2.30
N GLY A 29 1.13 -1.92 -1.87
CA GLY A 29 1.91 -3.15 -1.88
C GLY A 29 3.39 -2.90 -1.63
N HIS A 30 4.17 -3.98 -1.68
CA HIS A 30 5.61 -3.96 -1.46
C HIS A 30 6.38 -4.29 -2.74
N LEU A 31 7.36 -3.46 -3.06
CA LEU A 31 8.27 -3.68 -4.19
C LEU A 31 9.65 -3.09 -3.84
N ASN A 32 10.70 -3.89 -3.96
CA ASN A 32 12.09 -3.47 -3.77
C ASN A 32 12.31 -2.64 -2.49
N GLU A 33 11.89 -3.15 -1.33
CA GLU A 33 12.06 -2.51 -0.02
C GLU A 33 11.24 -1.23 0.20
N VAL A 34 10.37 -0.88 -0.77
CA VAL A 34 9.43 0.24 -0.67
C VAL A 34 8.02 -0.30 -0.51
N ILE A 35 7.41 0.08 0.60
CA ILE A 35 6.00 -0.19 0.87
C ILE A 35 5.23 1.05 0.46
N THR A 36 4.43 0.89 -0.59
CA THR A 36 3.55 1.96 -1.06
C THR A 36 2.19 1.77 -0.42
N ILE A 37 1.66 2.84 0.17
CA ILE A 37 0.30 2.93 0.70
C ILE A 37 -0.43 4.00 -0.10
N ASN A 38 -1.51 3.63 -0.78
CA ASN A 38 -2.43 4.59 -1.37
C ASN A 38 -3.21 5.27 -0.24
N VAL A 39 -3.09 6.60 -0.12
CA VAL A 39 -3.75 7.37 0.94
C VAL A 39 -5.27 7.28 0.88
N ALA A 40 -5.85 6.94 -0.27
CA ALA A 40 -7.27 6.68 -0.40
C ALA A 40 -7.73 5.46 0.44
N GLU A 41 -6.84 4.51 0.77
CA GLU A 41 -7.18 3.39 1.67
C GLU A 41 -7.44 3.81 3.12
N ALA A 42 -7.13 5.06 3.50
CA ALA A 42 -7.46 5.61 4.81
C ALA A 42 -8.93 6.04 4.93
N ASP A 43 -9.65 6.18 3.81
CA ASP A 43 -11.10 6.40 3.79
C ASP A 43 -11.84 5.05 3.86
N ASP A 44 -12.83 4.94 4.74
CA ASP A 44 -13.53 3.68 4.99
C ASP A 44 -14.31 3.18 3.76
N ALA A 45 -14.94 4.08 3.00
CA ALA A 45 -15.72 3.73 1.82
C ALA A 45 -14.83 3.25 0.67
N GLU A 46 -13.68 3.90 0.46
CA GLU A 46 -12.66 3.49 -0.51
C GLU A 46 -12.01 2.15 -0.10
N CYS A 47 -11.74 1.97 1.19
CA CYS A 47 -11.17 0.73 1.73
C CYS A 47 -12.12 -0.46 1.53
N GLU A 48 -13.42 -0.27 1.80
CA GLU A 48 -14.44 -1.30 1.59
C GLU A 48 -14.66 -1.60 0.10
N THR A 49 -14.74 -0.55 -0.74
CA THR A 49 -14.87 -0.70 -2.20
C THR A 49 -13.71 -1.52 -2.78
N ARG A 50 -12.46 -1.19 -2.40
CA ARG A 50 -11.26 -1.88 -2.87
C ARG A 50 -11.21 -3.34 -2.35
N ARG A 51 -11.61 -3.59 -1.10
CA ARG A 51 -11.75 -4.95 -0.55
C ARG A 51 -12.73 -5.81 -1.34
N LEU A 52 -13.88 -5.25 -1.70
CA LEU A 52 -14.90 -5.94 -2.51
C LEU A 52 -14.41 -6.19 -3.94
N GLN A 53 -13.83 -5.18 -4.59
CA GLN A 53 -13.32 -5.30 -5.96
C GLN A 53 -12.20 -6.33 -6.08
N MET A 54 -11.28 -6.37 -5.12
CA MET A 54 -10.14 -7.30 -5.12
C MET A 54 -10.45 -8.66 -4.51
N HIS A 55 -11.67 -8.87 -3.97
CA HIS A 55 -12.05 -10.10 -3.25
C HIS A 55 -11.10 -10.43 -2.09
N GLU A 56 -10.63 -9.42 -1.38
CA GLU A 56 -9.68 -9.58 -0.25
C GLU A 56 -10.35 -9.18 1.08
N PRO A 57 -11.22 -10.03 1.66
CA PRO A 57 -12.02 -9.68 2.84
C PRO A 57 -11.20 -9.36 4.09
N TYR A 58 -9.96 -9.87 4.16
CA TYR A 58 -9.06 -9.68 5.29
C TYR A 58 -7.99 -8.60 5.06
N ARG A 59 -8.03 -7.91 3.90
CA ARG A 59 -7.08 -6.84 3.62
C ARG A 59 -7.33 -5.68 4.56
N THR A 60 -6.33 -5.36 5.37
CA THR A 60 -6.29 -4.17 6.22
C THR A 60 -4.92 -3.52 6.09
N LEU A 61 -4.87 -2.18 6.18
CA LEU A 61 -3.62 -1.43 6.22
C LEU A 61 -2.69 -1.93 7.32
N LEU A 62 -3.26 -2.23 8.50
CA LEU A 62 -2.51 -2.75 9.64
C LEU A 62 -1.92 -4.14 9.38
N SER A 63 -2.64 -5.03 8.70
CA SER A 63 -2.12 -6.36 8.34
C SER A 63 -0.94 -6.26 7.38
N HIS A 64 -1.02 -5.38 6.37
CA HIS A 64 0.11 -5.10 5.47
C HIS A 64 1.31 -4.55 6.25
N PHE A 65 1.09 -3.55 7.11
CA PHE A 65 2.16 -2.98 7.93
C PHE A 65 2.86 -4.05 8.80
N ARG A 66 2.08 -4.95 9.40
CA ARG A 66 2.62 -6.06 10.20
C ARG A 66 3.36 -7.11 9.38
N HIS A 67 2.90 -7.41 8.17
CA HIS A 67 3.59 -8.34 7.26
C HIS A 67 4.98 -7.81 6.90
N GLU A 68 5.06 -6.53 6.55
CA GLU A 68 6.30 -5.93 6.07
C GLU A 68 7.32 -5.69 7.20
N ILE A 69 6.86 -5.23 8.37
CA ILE A 69 7.73 -5.20 9.57
C ILE A 69 8.25 -6.59 9.92
N GLY A 70 7.46 -7.64 9.67
CA GLY A 70 7.86 -9.03 9.88
C GLY A 70 9.03 -9.48 9.01
N HIS A 71 9.27 -8.85 7.85
CA HIS A 71 10.46 -9.12 7.03
C HIS A 71 11.74 -8.47 7.60
N TYR A 72 11.61 -7.55 8.57
CA TYR A 72 12.75 -6.85 9.16
C TYR A 72 13.34 -7.55 10.40
N PHE A 73 12.59 -8.44 11.06
CA PHE A 73 12.99 -9.13 12.29
C PHE A 73 13.11 -10.64 12.08
#